data_AF-A0A519J4K1-F1
#
_entry.id   AF-A0A519J4K1-F1
#
_cell.length_a   1.000
_cell.length_b   1.000
_cell.length_c   1.000
_cell.angle_alpha   90.00
_cell.angle_beta   90.00
_cell.angle_gamma   90.00
#
_symmetry.space_group_name_H-M   'P 1'
#
loop_
_entity.id
_entity.type
_entity.pdbx_description
1 polymer ?
#
loop_
_entity_poly.entity_id
_entity_poly.type
_entity_poly.pdbx_seq_one_letter_code
_entity_poly.pdbx_strand_id
1 'polypeptide(L)'
;MFRERSRHDLIILRKALMTRPPADPELERTVHGLAGSAGIFGHADIGAAALALDADFAAGRPPDEHRLQALVALLEALPGMTG
;
A
#
# COMPACT_ATOMS: atom_id res chain seq x y z
N MET A 1 -2.06 9.74 -13.30
CA MET A 1 -3.02 9.83 -12.17
C MET A 1 -2.89 8.64 -11.20
N PHE A 2 -3.54 7.48 -11.36
CA PHE A 2 -3.38 6.36 -10.40
C PHE A 2 -1.99 5.72 -10.45
N ARG A 3 -1.58 5.18 -11.61
CA ARG A 3 -0.27 4.50 -11.77
C ARG A 3 0.92 5.35 -11.34
N GLU A 4 0.91 6.63 -11.70
CA GLU A 4 1.97 7.57 -11.35
C GLU A 4 2.05 7.80 -9.84
N ARG A 5 0.90 7.92 -9.18
CA ARG A 5 0.82 7.98 -7.71
C ARG A 5 1.27 6.65 -7.10
N SER A 6 0.81 5.52 -7.64
CA SER A 6 1.17 4.18 -7.20
C SER A 6 2.68 3.91 -7.26
N ARG A 7 3.42 4.51 -8.21
CA ARG A 7 4.90 4.42 -8.22
C ARG A 7 5.52 5.07 -6.99
N HIS A 8 5.04 6.26 -6.62
CA HIS A 8 5.49 6.94 -5.41
C HIS A 8 5.10 6.14 -4.16
N ASP A 9 3.88 5.64 -4.11
CA ASP A 9 3.39 4.80 -3.02
C ASP A 9 4.24 3.52 -2.88
N LEU A 10 4.67 2.90 -4.00
CA LEU A 10 5.55 1.74 -4.01
C LEU A 10 6.90 1.99 -3.31
N ILE A 11 7.47 3.20 -3.48
CA ILE A 11 8.73 3.57 -2.83
C ILE A 11 8.55 3.60 -1.31
N ILE A 12 7.44 4.18 -0.83
CA ILE A 12 7.11 4.26 0.60
C ILE A 12 6.90 2.86 1.17
N LEU A 13 6.13 2.00 0.48
CA LEU A 13 5.85 0.62 0.91
C LEU A 13 7.14 -0.22 0.97
N ARG A 14 8.03 -0.10 -0.03
CA ARG A 14 9.34 -0.79 -0.02
C ARG A 14 10.24 -0.30 1.12
N LYS A 15 10.29 1.01 1.36
CA LYS A 15 11.03 1.58 2.50
C LYS A 15 10.51 1.01 3.82
N ALA A 16 9.20 0.93 4.01
CA ALA A 16 8.59 0.37 5.20
C ALA A 16 8.94 -1.11 5.44
N LEU A 17 9.04 -1.92 4.39
CA LEU A 17 9.52 -3.31 4.48
C LEU A 17 10.98 -3.39 4.97
N MET A 18 11.83 -2.44 4.59
CA MET A 18 13.24 -2.43 4.98
C MET A 18 13.46 -1.92 6.42
N THR A 19 12.69 -0.94 6.86
CA THR A 19 12.92 -0.25 8.15
C THR A 19 12.03 -0.74 9.29
N ARG A 20 10.95 -1.48 9.01
CA ARG A 20 9.93 -1.93 9.97
C ARG A 20 9.56 -0.87 11.02
N PRO A 21 9.13 0.33 10.59
CA PRO A 21 8.84 1.40 11.53
C PRO A 21 7.58 1.03 12.34
N PRO A 22 7.58 1.20 13.68
CA PRO A 22 6.47 0.74 14.53
C PRO A 22 5.16 1.53 14.37
N ALA A 23 5.17 2.67 13.69
CA ALA A 23 4.00 3.38 13.18
C ALA A 23 4.54 4.53 12.32
N ASP A 24 4.34 4.46 11.01
CA ASP A 24 4.80 5.49 10.07
C ASP A 24 3.57 6.22 9.51
N PRO A 25 3.32 7.49 9.90
CA PRO A 25 2.19 8.28 9.39
C PRO A 25 2.21 8.43 7.86
N GLU A 26 3.39 8.39 7.24
CA GLU A 26 3.53 8.44 5.79
C GLU A 26 3.02 7.14 5.14
N LEU A 27 3.33 6.00 5.77
CA LEU A 27 2.86 4.68 5.34
C LEU A 27 1.35 4.53 5.52
N GLU A 28 0.82 4.94 6.68
CA GLU A 28 -0.63 4.91 6.97
C GLU A 28 -1.41 5.72 5.92
N ARG A 29 -0.99 6.97 5.67
CA ARG A 29 -1.63 7.82 4.66
C ARG A 29 -1.53 7.23 3.25
N THR A 30 -0.42 6.57 2.93
CA THR A 30 -0.21 5.88 1.66
C THR A 30 -1.20 4.72 1.48
N VAL A 31 -1.31 3.87 2.49
CA VAL A 31 -2.22 2.72 2.50
C VAL A 31 -3.68 3.17 2.45
N HIS A 32 -4.06 4.17 3.25
CA HIS A 32 -5.40 4.76 3.23
C HIS A 32 -5.76 5.33 1.84
N GLY A 33 -4.83 6.06 1.23
CA GLY A 33 -5.00 6.61 -0.11
C GLY A 33 -5.16 5.55 -1.18
N LEU A 34 -4.41 4.44 -1.09
CA LEU A 34 -4.55 3.28 -1.98
C LEU A 34 -5.91 2.61 -1.80
N ALA A 35 -6.38 2.41 -0.57
CA ALA A 35 -7.69 1.81 -0.30
C ALA A 35 -8.83 2.62 -0.94
N GLY A 36 -8.80 3.96 -0.80
CA GLY A 36 -9.80 4.84 -1.38
C GLY A 36 -9.71 4.95 -2.92
N SER A 37 -8.51 5.06 -3.46
CA SER A 37 -8.33 5.28 -4.91
C SER A 37 -8.42 4.01 -5.74
N ALA A 38 -7.95 2.85 -5.25
CA ALA A 38 -7.94 1.61 -6.02
C ALA A 38 -9.35 1.17 -6.46
N GLY A 39 -10.36 1.38 -5.61
CA GLY A 39 -11.76 1.12 -5.96
C GLY A 39 -12.27 1.98 -7.11
N ILE A 40 -11.87 3.26 -7.16
CA ILE A 40 -12.26 4.21 -8.23
C ILE A 40 -11.66 3.79 -9.58
N PHE A 41 -10.44 3.25 -9.58
CA PHE A 41 -9.72 2.84 -10.80
C PHE A 41 -9.93 1.37 -11.18
N GLY A 42 -10.81 0.63 -10.49
CA GLY A 42 -11.16 -0.76 -10.82
C GLY A 42 -10.14 -1.81 -10.35
N HIS A 43 -9.27 -1.46 -9.41
CA HIS A 43 -8.26 -2.36 -8.84
C HIS A 43 -8.74 -2.96 -7.50
N ALA A 44 -9.79 -3.78 -7.55
CA ALA A 44 -10.45 -4.33 -6.37
C ALA A 44 -9.48 -5.08 -5.42
N ASP A 45 -8.56 -5.88 -5.96
CA ASP A 45 -7.59 -6.65 -5.17
C ASP A 45 -6.60 -5.74 -4.43
N ILE A 46 -6.13 -4.67 -5.08
CA ILE A 46 -5.27 -3.66 -4.47
C ILE A 46 -6.04 -2.91 -3.38
N GLY A 47 -7.28 -2.54 -3.65
CA GLY A 47 -8.15 -1.87 -2.67
C GLY A 47 -8.40 -2.71 -1.43
N ALA A 48 -8.69 -4.00 -1.61
CA ALA A 48 -8.90 -4.93 -0.51
C ALA A 48 -7.62 -5.15 0.32
N ALA A 49 -6.47 -5.34 -0.33
CA ALA A 49 -5.18 -5.49 0.35
C ALA A 49 -4.79 -4.23 1.14
N ALA A 50 -4.98 -3.05 0.55
CA ALA A 50 -4.73 -1.78 1.21
C ALA A 50 -5.70 -1.55 2.39
N LEU A 51 -6.99 -1.87 2.23
CA LEU A 51 -7.97 -1.72 3.30
C LEU A 51 -7.67 -2.61 4.52
N ALA A 52 -7.16 -3.83 4.31
CA ALA A 52 -6.77 -4.71 5.40
C ALA A 52 -5.61 -4.12 6.24
N LEU A 53 -4.65 -3.48 5.58
CA LEU A 53 -3.55 -2.77 6.25
C LEU A 53 -4.03 -1.48 6.92
N ASP A 54 -4.93 -0.72 6.28
CA ASP A 54 -5.53 0.50 6.84
C ASP A 54 -6.26 0.20 8.16
N ALA A 55 -6.96 -0.93 8.22
CA ALA A 55 -7.62 -1.41 9.43
C ALA A 55 -6.63 -1.78 10.56
N ASP A 56 -5.42 -2.23 10.23
CA ASP A 56 -4.38 -2.50 11.23
C ASP A 56 -3.83 -1.19 11.82
N PHE A 57 -3.59 -0.17 10.98
CA PHE A 57 -3.23 1.18 11.44
C PHE A 57 -4.31 1.82 12.31
N ALA A 58 -5.59 1.76 11.88
CA ALA A 58 -6.72 2.28 12.64
C ALA A 58 -6.88 1.59 14.00
N ALA A 59 -6.44 0.33 14.13
CA ALA A 59 -6.42 -0.42 15.38
C ALA A 59 -5.17 -0.16 16.24
N GLY A 60 -4.25 0.71 15.81
CA GLY A 60 -2.97 0.97 16.47
C GLY A 60 -2.03 -0.24 16.47
N ARG A 61 -2.23 -1.19 15.54
CA ARG A 61 -1.36 -2.36 15.38
C ARG A 61 -0.28 -2.06 14.33
N PRO A 62 0.94 -2.59 14.51
CA PRO A 62 1.93 -2.51 13.45
C PRO A 62 1.42 -3.24 12.20
N PRO A 63 1.72 -2.72 10.99
CA PRO A 63 1.30 -3.36 9.75
C PRO A 63 1.96 -4.73 9.62
N ASP A 64 1.17 -5.73 9.25
CA ASP A 64 1.66 -7.09 9.00
C ASP A 64 2.60 -7.10 7.77
N GLU A 65 3.82 -7.62 7.95
CA GLU A 65 4.85 -7.63 6.91
C GLU A 65 4.41 -8.43 5.68
N HIS A 66 3.71 -9.55 5.86
CA HIS A 66 3.25 -10.39 4.75
C HIS A 66 2.15 -9.68 3.94
N ARG A 67 1.23 -8.97 4.62
CA ARG A 67 0.21 -8.15 3.95
C ARG A 67 0.85 -6.97 3.19
N LEU A 68 1.87 -6.35 3.78
CA LEU A 68 2.61 -5.27 3.14
C LEU A 68 3.35 -5.76 1.88
N GLN A 69 4.01 -6.92 1.96
CA GLN A 69 4.62 -7.58 0.79
C GLN A 69 3.60 -7.93 -0.29
N ALA A 70 2.43 -8.45 0.09
CA ALA A 70 1.37 -8.77 -0.84
C ALA A 70 0.85 -7.52 -1.59
N LEU A 71 0.66 -6.39 -0.88
CA LEU A 71 0.27 -5.13 -1.50
C LEU A 71 1.33 -4.61 -2.48
N VAL A 72 2.61 -4.71 -2.14
CA VAL A 72 3.73 -4.35 -3.03
C VAL A 72 3.69 -5.22 -4.29
N ALA A 73 3.55 -6.53 -4.17
CA ALA A 73 3.49 -7.44 -5.31
C ALA A 73 2.31 -7.14 -6.25
N LEU A 74 1.14 -6.80 -5.69
CA LEU A 74 -0.03 -6.41 -6.49
C LEU A 74 0.20 -5.10 -7.27
N LEU A 75 0.88 -4.13 -6.66
CA LEU A 75 1.23 -2.87 -7.31
C LEU A 75 2.29 -3.06 -8.39
N GLU A 76 3.27 -3.94 -8.17
CA GLU A 76 4.30 -4.28 -9.16
C GLU A 76 3.74 -5.01 -10.39
N ALA A 77 2.68 -5.81 -10.20
CA ALA A 77 2.00 -6.51 -11.29
C ALA A 77 1.21 -5.58 -12.23
N LEU A 78 1.02 -4.30 -11.88
CA LEU A 78 0.36 -3.35 -12.74
C LEU A 78 1.21 -3.03 -13.99
N PRO A 79 0.60 -2.90 -15.18
CA PRO A 79 1.34 -2.60 -16.41
C PRO A 79 2.15 -1.29 -16.32
N GLY A 80 3.45 -1.39 -16.56
CA GLY A 80 4.39 -0.25 -16.55
C GLY A 80 4.88 0.17 -15.16
N MET A 81 4.72 -0.68 -14.14
CA MET A 81 5.24 -0.48 -12.78
C MET A 81 6.57 -1.19 -12.52
N THR A 82 6.98 -2.11 -13.40
CA THR A 82 8.34 -2.68 -13.41
C THR A 82 9.34 -1.63 -13.91
N GLY A 83 10.18 -1.13 -13.01
CA GLY A 83 11.31 -0.24 -13.26
C GLY A 83 12.39 -0.46 -12.21
#